data_AF-A0A7Y0S5N3-F1
#
_entry.id   AF-A0A7Y0S5N3-F1
#
_cell.length_a   1.000
_cell.length_b   1.000
_cell.length_c   1.000
_cell.angle_alpha   90.00
_cell.angle_beta   90.00
_cell.angle_gamma   90.00
#
_symmetry.space_group_name_H-M   'P 1'
#
loop_
_entity.id
_entity.type
_entity.pdbx_description
1 polymer ?
#
loop_
_entity_poly.entity_id
_entity_poly.type
_entity_poly.pdbx_seq_one_letter_code
_entity_poly.pdbx_strand_id
1 'polypeptide(L)'
;PELISDFRIQNPFIEFKLSTGDPAQAIDKILADEADIAISAKSEQMPNKIAFETISEIPLSVIVPVGVSAFAEELQKEKPDWSVIPFILPEAGTARDRANTWLKQMKIKPKIYAQTSGHEAIVSMVALGCGVGIAPDVVINN
;
A
#
# COMPACT_ATOMS: atom_id res chain seq x y z
N PRO A 1 7.99 -14.43 -4.17
CA PRO A 1 8.72 -15.63 -3.69
C PRO A 1 9.55 -16.31 -4.80
N GLU A 2 8.95 -16.56 -5.96
CA GLU A 2 9.59 -17.28 -7.08
C GLU A 2 10.90 -16.65 -7.56
N LEU A 3 10.94 -15.33 -7.78
CA LEU A 3 12.15 -14.61 -8.23
C LEU A 3 13.39 -14.90 -7.36
N ILE A 4 13.23 -14.90 -6.04
CA ILE A 4 14.33 -15.17 -5.09
C ILE A 4 14.71 -16.65 -5.09
N SER A 5 13.73 -17.54 -5.24
CA SER A 5 13.96 -18.98 -5.35
C SER A 5 14.79 -19.33 -6.59
N ASP A 6 14.42 -18.80 -7.76
CA ASP A 6 15.12 -19.05 -9.01
C ASP A 6 16.54 -18.50 -8.98
N PHE A 7 16.73 -17.29 -8.44
CA PHE A 7 18.06 -16.70 -8.28
C PHE A 7 18.96 -17.55 -7.38
N ARG A 8 18.43 -18.10 -6.28
CA ARG A 8 19.19 -18.98 -5.38
C ARG A 8 19.66 -20.26 -6.05
N ILE A 9 18.82 -20.87 -6.89
CA ILE A 9 19.18 -22.08 -7.63
C ILE A 9 20.33 -21.79 -8.59
N GLN A 10 20.28 -20.64 -9.29
CA GLN A 10 21.30 -20.25 -10.25
C GLN A 10 22.59 -19.75 -9.58
N ASN A 11 22.50 -19.19 -8.37
CA ASN A 11 23.62 -18.55 -7.66
C ASN A 11 23.70 -19.03 -6.19
N PRO A 12 24.03 -20.30 -5.93
CA PRO A 12 23.89 -20.91 -4.60
C PRO A 12 24.84 -20.35 -3.53
N PHE A 13 25.91 -19.66 -3.95
CA PHE A 13 26.93 -19.12 -3.04
C PHE A 13 26.76 -17.63 -2.72
N ILE A 14 25.71 -16.98 -3.25
CA ILE A 14 25.39 -15.58 -2.91
C ILE A 14 24.52 -15.56 -1.66
N GLU A 15 24.98 -14.82 -0.64
CA GLU A 15 24.20 -14.56 0.56
C GLU A 15 23.20 -13.41 0.33
N PHE A 16 21.99 -13.57 0.86
CA PHE A 16 20.97 -12.53 0.81
C PHE A 16 20.88 -11.81 2.14
N LYS A 17 21.01 -10.49 2.12
CA LYS A 17 20.66 -9.63 3.24
C LYS A 17 19.31 -8.96 2.96
N LEU A 18 18.24 -9.54 3.49
CA LEU A 18 16.87 -9.02 3.29
C LEU A 18 16.49 -8.06 4.42
N SER A 19 16.00 -6.87 4.05
CA SER A 19 15.35 -5.93 4.96
C SER A 19 13.90 -5.78 4.54
N THR A 20 12.97 -6.02 5.47
CA THR A 20 11.54 -5.74 5.31
C THR A 20 11.17 -4.51 6.14
N GLY A 21 10.10 -3.82 5.76
CA GLY A 21 9.66 -2.59 6.42
C GLY A 21 8.72 -1.78 5.54
N ASP A 22 8.56 -0.50 5.87
CA ASP A 22 7.71 0.43 5.13
C ASP A 22 8.19 0.59 3.67
N PRO A 23 7.35 0.24 2.67
CA PRO A 23 7.67 0.42 1.26
C PRO A 23 7.99 1.87 0.86
N ALA A 24 7.49 2.86 1.62
CA ALA A 24 7.74 4.27 1.39
C ALA A 24 9.22 4.64 1.55
N GLN A 25 9.96 3.90 2.40
CA GLN A 25 11.39 4.15 2.67
C GLN A 25 12.33 3.43 1.70
N ALA A 26 11.80 2.60 0.80
CA ALA A 26 12.60 1.70 -0.03
C ALA A 26 13.55 2.44 -0.98
N ILE A 27 13.09 3.56 -1.56
CA ILE A 27 13.90 4.41 -2.44
C ILE A 27 15.00 5.13 -1.65
N ASP A 28 14.69 5.61 -0.45
CA ASP A 28 15.64 6.32 0.40
C ASP A 28 16.81 5.43 0.82
N LYS A 29 16.54 4.14 1.09
CA LYS A 29 17.59 3.15 1.39
C LYS A 29 18.57 2.95 0.23
N ILE A 30 18.10 2.98 -1.02
CA ILE A 30 19.00 2.97 -2.20
C ILE A 30 19.84 4.23 -2.25
N LEU A 31 19.24 5.40 -2.04
CA LEU A 31 19.95 6.68 -2.08
C LEU A 31 21.00 6.82 -0.96
N ALA A 32 20.75 6.18 0.18
CA ALA A 32 21.63 6.14 1.34
C ALA A 32 22.70 5.03 1.26
N ASP A 33 22.76 4.26 0.17
CA ASP A 33 23.69 3.13 -0.01
C ASP A 33 23.50 2.01 1.05
N GLU A 34 22.28 1.89 1.59
CA GLU A 34 21.93 0.88 2.59
C GLU A 34 21.44 -0.44 1.97
N ALA A 35 21.09 -0.42 0.68
CA ALA A 35 20.66 -1.58 -0.08
C ALA A 35 21.06 -1.44 -1.57
N ASP A 36 21.36 -2.56 -2.22
CA ASP A 36 21.70 -2.60 -3.65
C ASP A 36 20.43 -2.61 -4.54
N ILE A 37 19.37 -3.27 -4.07
CA ILE A 37 18.11 -3.45 -4.80
C ILE A 37 16.94 -3.24 -3.85
N ALA A 38 15.93 -2.51 -4.33
CA ALA A 38 14.68 -2.27 -3.63
C ALA A 38 13.50 -2.69 -4.51
N ILE A 39 12.55 -3.42 -3.93
CA ILE A 39 11.25 -3.70 -4.56
C ILE A 39 10.27 -2.67 -4.01
N SER A 40 9.87 -1.73 -4.86
CA SER A 40 8.92 -0.69 -4.49
C SER A 40 8.02 -0.32 -5.66
N ALA A 41 6.87 0.27 -5.35
CA ALA A 41 6.01 0.83 -6.37
C ALA A 41 6.68 2.08 -6.98
N LYS A 42 6.57 2.22 -8.30
CA LYS A 42 7.14 3.34 -9.04
C LYS A 42 6.54 4.66 -8.55
N SER A 43 7.40 5.58 -8.11
CA SER A 43 7.06 6.97 -7.83
C SER A 43 6.85 7.76 -9.12
N GLU A 44 5.95 8.75 -9.11
CA GLU A 44 5.80 9.68 -10.24
C GLU A 44 7.08 10.48 -10.49
N GLN A 45 7.79 10.82 -9.41
CA GLN A 45 9.07 11.51 -9.46
C GLN A 45 10.15 10.54 -9.00
N MET A 46 10.88 9.99 -9.98
CA MET A 46 12.02 9.13 -9.71
C MET A 46 13.31 9.95 -9.64
N PRO A 47 14.17 9.74 -8.63
CA PRO A 47 15.49 10.35 -8.59
C PRO A 47 16.34 9.92 -9.79
N ASN A 48 17.03 10.87 -10.43
CA ASN A 48 17.87 10.61 -11.62
C ASN A 48 19.02 9.60 -11.36
N LYS A 49 19.37 9.36 -10.09
CA LYS A 49 20.42 8.42 -9.68
C LYS A 49 19.93 6.96 -9.61
N ILE A 50 18.65 6.71 -9.82
CA ILE A 50 18.04 5.38 -9.66
C ILE A 50 17.56 4.88 -11.01
N ALA A 51 18.02 3.70 -11.39
CA ALA A 51 17.39 2.92 -12.45
C ALA A 51 16.18 2.17 -11.87
N PHE A 52 15.07 2.15 -12.61
CA PHE A 52 13.85 1.45 -12.21
C PHE A 52 13.42 0.51 -13.32
N GLU A 53 13.24 -0.77 -12.99
CA GLU A 53 12.71 -1.78 -13.90
C GLU A 53 11.36 -2.29 -13.38
N THR A 54 10.38 -2.37 -14.27
CA THR A 54 9.02 -2.80 -13.88
C THR A 54 8.90 -4.30 -14.00
N ILE A 55 8.66 -4.98 -12.87
CA ILE A 55 8.50 -6.45 -12.84
C ILE A 55 7.04 -6.90 -12.78
N SER A 56 6.13 -6.03 -12.34
CA SER A 56 4.70 -6.33 -12.19
C SER A 56 3.88 -5.05 -11.97
N GLU A 57 2.58 -5.13 -12.23
CA GLU A 57 1.61 -4.11 -11.87
C GLU A 57 0.66 -4.66 -10.80
N ILE A 58 0.47 -3.89 -9.73
CA ILE A 58 -0.36 -4.28 -8.59
C ILE A 58 -1.47 -3.24 -8.43
N PRO A 59 -2.75 -3.63 -8.51
CA PRO A 59 -3.86 -2.72 -8.25
C PRO A 59 -3.90 -2.27 -6.78
N LEU A 60 -4.42 -1.07 -6.56
CA LEU A 60 -4.89 -0.61 -5.25
C LEU A 60 -6.40 -0.72 -5.22
N SER A 61 -6.93 -1.33 -4.16
CA SER A 61 -8.37 -1.51 -3.98
C SER A 61 -8.85 -0.75 -2.74
N VAL A 62 -10.08 -0.25 -2.83
CA VAL A 62 -10.84 0.20 -1.65
C VAL A 62 -11.48 -1.02 -1.01
N ILE A 63 -11.17 -1.27 0.25
CA ILE A 63 -11.72 -2.38 1.03
C ILE A 63 -12.67 -1.88 2.11
N VAL A 64 -13.72 -2.66 2.36
CA VAL A 64 -14.77 -2.34 3.34
C VAL A 64 -14.88 -3.48 4.37
N PRO A 65 -15.32 -3.19 5.60
CA PRO A 65 -15.55 -4.23 6.60
C PRO A 65 -16.64 -5.20 6.15
N VAL A 66 -16.42 -6.50 6.36
CA VAL A 66 -17.46 -7.54 6.20
C VAL A 66 -18.31 -7.67 7.47
N GLY A 67 -17.74 -7.33 8.63
CA GLY A 67 -18.40 -7.42 9.95
C GLY A 67 -19.19 -6.17 10.33
N VAL A 68 -19.53 -6.09 11.63
CA VAL A 68 -20.25 -4.95 12.19
C VAL A 68 -19.39 -3.69 12.11
N SER A 69 -19.96 -2.62 11.56
CA SER A 69 -19.37 -1.27 11.58
C SER A 69 -20.45 -0.22 11.80
N ALA A 70 -20.12 0.88 12.47
CA ALA A 70 -21.06 1.96 12.77
C ALA A 70 -21.56 2.71 11.52
N PHE A 71 -20.97 2.45 10.36
CA PHE A 71 -21.26 3.08 9.07
C PHE A 71 -21.73 2.07 8.01
N ALA A 72 -22.08 0.83 8.41
CA ALA A 72 -22.53 -0.22 7.50
C ALA A 72 -23.77 0.20 6.69
N GLU A 73 -24.75 0.84 7.33
CA GLU A 73 -25.96 1.34 6.65
C GLU A 73 -25.63 2.41 5.61
N GLU A 74 -24.65 3.28 5.88
CA GLU A 74 -24.22 4.31 4.94
C GLU A 74 -23.62 3.69 3.68
N LEU A 75 -22.78 2.66 3.84
CA LEU A 75 -22.15 1.94 2.73
C LEU A 75 -23.14 1.20 1.82
N GLN A 76 -24.33 0.84 2.33
CA GLN A 76 -25.35 0.12 1.56
C GLN A 76 -26.25 1.05 0.73
N LYS A 77 -26.16 2.37 0.92
CA LYS A 77 -26.92 3.33 0.13
C LYS A 77 -26.45 3.29 -1.33
N GLU A 78 -27.35 3.58 -2.26
CA GLU A 78 -27.00 3.74 -3.68
C GLU A 78 -25.93 4.83 -3.89
N LYS A 79 -25.96 5.86 -3.02
CA LYS A 79 -24.98 6.95 -2.98
C LYS A 79 -24.54 7.18 -1.53
N PRO A 80 -23.51 6.46 -1.04
CA PRO A 80 -22.98 6.66 0.30
C PRO A 80 -22.41 8.06 0.46
N ASP A 81 -22.63 8.67 1.63
CA ASP A 81 -21.89 9.87 2.02
C ASP A 81 -20.49 9.50 2.51
N TRP A 82 -19.53 9.52 1.60
CA TRP A 82 -18.12 9.24 1.89
C TRP A 82 -17.46 10.23 2.86
N SER A 83 -18.09 11.38 3.15
CA SER A 83 -17.53 12.36 4.09
C SER A 83 -17.69 11.94 5.56
N VAL A 84 -18.68 11.07 5.86
CA VAL A 84 -18.94 10.57 7.22
C VAL A 84 -18.31 9.20 7.48
N ILE A 85 -17.94 8.47 6.41
CA ILE A 85 -17.30 7.16 6.51
C ILE A 85 -15.82 7.33 6.91
N PRO A 86 -15.36 6.65 7.98
CA PRO A 86 -13.97 6.72 8.40
C PRO A 86 -13.05 5.98 7.41
N PHE A 87 -11.93 6.60 7.04
CA PHE A 87 -10.89 6.03 6.20
C PHE A 87 -9.64 5.67 6.99
N ILE A 88 -9.04 4.54 6.64
CA ILE A 88 -7.71 4.11 7.09
C ILE A 88 -6.80 4.15 5.85
N LEU A 89 -5.75 4.97 5.88
CA LEU A 89 -4.93 5.24 4.71
C LEU A 89 -3.45 4.99 5.00
N PRO A 90 -2.63 4.72 3.97
CA PRO A 90 -1.18 4.73 4.15
C PRO A 90 -0.72 6.11 4.67
N GLU A 91 0.25 6.13 5.57
CA GLU A 91 0.78 7.37 6.14
C GLU A 91 1.55 8.18 5.10
N ALA A 92 2.36 7.52 4.28
CA ALA A 92 3.23 8.14 3.29
C ALA A 92 3.46 7.24 2.07
N GLY A 93 4.28 7.73 1.14
CA GLY A 93 4.74 6.99 -0.03
C GLY A 93 3.74 6.89 -1.17
N THR A 94 4.08 6.08 -2.16
CA THR A 94 3.35 5.99 -3.43
C THR A 94 1.91 5.51 -3.30
N ALA A 95 1.61 4.64 -2.33
CA ALA A 95 0.25 4.21 -2.04
C ALA A 95 -0.60 5.37 -1.49
N ARG A 96 -0.03 6.21 -0.61
CA ARG A 96 -0.67 7.43 -0.10
C ARG A 96 -0.94 8.43 -1.21
N ASP A 97 0.02 8.68 -2.08
CA ASP A 97 -0.13 9.62 -3.21
C ASP A 97 -1.24 9.16 -4.16
N ARG A 98 -1.26 7.88 -4.52
CA ARG A 98 -2.31 7.28 -5.36
C ARG A 98 -3.68 7.36 -4.69
N ALA A 99 -3.77 7.06 -3.39
CA ALA A 99 -5.01 7.21 -2.63
C ALA A 99 -5.52 8.65 -2.64
N ASN A 100 -4.64 9.64 -2.42
CA ASN A 100 -4.98 11.06 -2.46
C ASN A 100 -5.48 11.49 -3.84
N THR A 101 -4.80 11.05 -4.90
CA THR A 101 -5.21 11.32 -6.29
C THR A 101 -6.59 10.75 -6.57
N TRP A 102 -6.86 9.50 -6.19
CA TRP A 102 -8.17 8.88 -6.36
C TRP A 102 -9.27 9.61 -5.57
N LEU A 103 -9.04 9.91 -4.28
CA LEU A 103 -9.99 10.66 -3.45
C LEU A 103 -10.33 12.03 -4.06
N LYS A 104 -9.32 12.74 -4.56
CA LYS A 104 -9.50 14.04 -5.22
C LYS A 104 -10.32 13.92 -6.50
N GLN A 105 -10.03 12.92 -7.34
CA GLN A 105 -10.79 12.66 -8.57
C GLN A 105 -12.25 12.34 -8.28
N MET A 106 -12.51 11.59 -7.21
CA MET A 106 -13.85 11.25 -6.74
C MET A 106 -14.54 12.37 -5.96
N LYS A 107 -13.85 13.51 -5.74
CA LYS A 107 -14.32 14.65 -4.92
C LYS A 107 -14.70 14.23 -3.50
N ILE A 108 -14.01 13.23 -2.96
CA ILE A 108 -14.20 12.74 -1.59
C ILE A 108 -13.25 13.49 -0.67
N LYS A 109 -13.80 14.08 0.40
CA LYS A 109 -13.02 14.58 1.53
C LYS A 109 -13.15 13.56 2.68
N PRO A 110 -12.19 12.63 2.84
CA PRO A 110 -12.34 11.54 3.78
C PRO A 110 -12.24 12.03 5.22
N LYS A 111 -13.02 11.41 6.11
CA LYS A 111 -12.75 11.47 7.55
C LYS A 111 -11.64 10.46 7.87
N ILE A 112 -10.41 10.92 8.07
CA ILE A 112 -9.29 10.02 8.39
C ILE A 112 -9.43 9.53 9.84
N TYR A 113 -9.61 8.22 10.01
CA TYR A 113 -9.62 7.56 11.31
C TYR A 113 -8.20 7.21 11.77
N ALA A 114 -7.41 6.64 10.85
CA ALA A 114 -6.03 6.27 11.13
C ALA A 114 -5.16 6.36 9.86
N GLN A 115 -3.86 6.50 10.08
CA GLN A 115 -2.83 6.38 9.07
C GLN A 115 -1.80 5.36 9.53
N THR A 116 -1.35 4.48 8.64
CA THR A 116 -0.42 3.39 8.98
C THR A 116 0.74 3.34 7.99
N SER A 117 1.93 3.01 8.48
CA SER A 117 3.12 2.79 7.64
C SER A 117 3.09 1.45 6.89
N GLY A 118 2.47 0.43 7.48
CA GLY A 118 2.27 -0.89 6.85
C GLY A 118 0.86 -1.08 6.31
N HIS A 119 0.73 -1.78 5.17
CA HIS A 119 -0.57 -2.05 4.55
C HIS A 119 -1.36 -3.15 5.29
N GLU A 120 -0.68 -4.06 5.99
CA GLU A 120 -1.28 -5.13 6.78
C GLU A 120 -2.13 -4.58 7.93
N ALA A 121 -1.68 -3.48 8.53
CA ALA A 121 -2.43 -2.77 9.55
C ALA A 121 -3.73 -2.19 8.99
N ILE A 122 -3.73 -1.69 7.74
CA ILE A 122 -4.95 -1.21 7.07
C ILE A 122 -5.97 -2.34 6.96
N VAL A 123 -5.58 -3.48 6.41
CA VAL A 123 -6.47 -4.65 6.24
C VAL A 123 -7.02 -5.11 7.58
N SER A 124 -6.17 -5.17 8.62
CA SER A 124 -6.57 -5.56 9.98
C SER A 124 -7.60 -4.62 10.59
N MET A 125 -7.38 -3.30 10.47
CA MET A 125 -8.29 -2.28 11.02
C MET A 125 -9.62 -2.22 10.28
N VAL A 126 -9.60 -2.49 8.97
CA VAL A 126 -10.83 -2.63 8.17
C VAL A 126 -11.60 -3.86 8.63
N ALA A 127 -10.95 -5.01 8.83
CA ALA A 127 -11.60 -6.21 9.33
C ALA A 127 -12.24 -6.01 10.72
N LEU A 128 -11.66 -5.14 11.56
CA LEU A 128 -12.20 -4.74 12.87
C LEU A 128 -13.35 -3.72 12.79
N GLY A 129 -13.73 -3.26 11.59
CA GLY A 129 -14.82 -2.29 11.43
C GLY A 129 -14.45 -0.85 11.76
N CYS A 130 -13.14 -0.52 11.88
CA CYS A 130 -12.69 0.83 12.22
C CYS A 130 -12.90 1.85 11.09
N GLY A 131 -12.93 1.38 9.84
CA GLY A 131 -13.06 2.22 8.65
C GLY A 131 -12.98 1.43 7.37
N VAL A 132 -13.07 2.14 6.25
CA VAL A 132 -12.72 1.63 4.91
C VAL A 132 -11.24 1.88 4.65
N GLY A 133 -10.58 0.98 3.93
CA GLY A 133 -9.14 1.03 3.68
C GLY A 133 -8.82 1.19 2.20
N ILE A 134 -7.62 1.67 1.89
CA ILE A 134 -7.03 1.58 0.55
C ILE A 134 -5.72 0.82 0.69
N ALA A 135 -5.61 -0.34 0.04
CA ALA A 135 -4.44 -1.21 0.13
C ALA A 135 -4.17 -1.94 -1.19
N PRO A 136 -2.93 -2.42 -1.42
CA PRO A 136 -2.59 -3.23 -2.59
C PRO A 136 -3.28 -4.61 -2.55
N ASP A 137 -3.72 -5.09 -3.71
CA ASP A 137 -4.40 -6.40 -3.84
C ASP A 137 -3.55 -7.56 -3.33
N VAL A 138 -2.23 -7.49 -3.48
CA VAL A 138 -1.31 -8.52 -2.96
C VAL A 138 -1.31 -8.61 -1.43
N VAL A 139 -1.70 -7.55 -0.73
CA VAL A 139 -1.84 -7.54 0.74
C VAL A 139 -3.24 -8.00 1.14
N ILE A 140 -4.25 -7.66 0.34
CA ILE A 140 -5.65 -8.03 0.58
C ILE A 140 -5.87 -9.54 0.37
N ASN A 141 -5.22 -10.12 -0.63
CA ASN A 141 -5.36 -11.52 -1.02
C ASN A 141 -4.33 -12.45 -0.37
N ASN A 142 -3.57 -11.95 0.60
CA ASN A 142 -2.51 -12.70 1.27
C ASN A 142 -3.05 -13.71 2.29
#